data_AF-A0A7S1KMU1-F1
#
_entry.id   AF-A0A7S1KMU1-F1
#
_cell.length_a   1.000
_cell.length_b   1.000
_cell.length_c   1.000
_cell.angle_alpha   90.00
_cell.angle_beta   90.00
_cell.angle_gamma   90.00
#
_symmetry.space_group_name_H-M   'P 1'
#
loop_
_entity.id
_entity.type
_entity.pdbx_description
1 polymer ?
#
loop_
_entity_poly.entity_id
_entity_poly.type
_entity_poly.pdbx_seq_one_letter_code
_entity_poly.pdbx_strand_id
1 'polypeptide(L)'
;KTTTCLFPMNEKSLLSSVKLQGLVRQVDARYSVDPEVEDLLVELSEQFIDSVTNFSCALAKSRQPNQANPTLTIQDLNLHLQRTWNIHVPGFEHDSSNVDLEAVLYDEQEKLRVKAEKEIEDLVQKDMQAREKDLRKMQRNRSKE
;
A
#
# COMPACT_ATOMS: atom_id res chain seq x y z
N LYS A 1 8.54 -21.84 -6.84
CA LYS A 1 8.94 -21.76 -5.41
C LYS A 1 8.39 -20.43 -4.91
N THR A 2 7.23 -20.45 -4.29
CA THR A 2 6.53 -19.25 -3.80
C THR A 2 7.01 -19.00 -2.39
N THR A 3 7.87 -18.01 -2.19
CA THR A 3 8.20 -17.52 -0.85
C THR A 3 7.02 -16.67 -0.41
N THR A 4 6.01 -17.30 0.18
CA THR A 4 5.04 -16.59 1.00
C THR A 4 5.85 -15.89 2.09
N CYS A 5 5.69 -14.58 2.22
CA CYS A 5 6.23 -13.80 3.34
C CYS A 5 5.45 -14.17 4.62
N LEU A 6 5.40 -15.45 4.98
CA LEU A 6 5.22 -15.86 6.35
C LEU A 6 6.57 -15.64 7.01
N PHE A 7 6.93 -14.37 7.22
CA PHE A 7 7.81 -14.09 8.34
C PHE A 7 6.97 -14.45 9.56
N PRO A 8 7.31 -15.49 10.33
CA PRO A 8 6.90 -15.47 11.71
C PRO A 8 7.56 -14.22 12.29
N MET A 9 6.82 -13.10 12.36
CA MET A 9 7.11 -11.97 13.26
C MET A 9 6.96 -12.52 14.69
N ASN A 10 7.90 -13.38 15.07
CA ASN A 10 8.01 -13.97 16.38
C ASN A 10 9.00 -13.10 17.15
N GLU A 11 8.47 -12.08 17.83
CA GLU A 11 8.92 -11.42 19.08
C GLU A 11 10.44 -11.22 19.34
N LYS A 12 11.28 -11.22 18.32
CA LYS A 12 12.65 -10.70 18.41
C LYS A 12 12.69 -9.41 17.63
N SER A 13 12.70 -8.31 18.37
CA SER A 13 13.07 -7.00 17.84
C SER A 13 14.26 -7.18 16.88
N LEU A 14 14.07 -6.74 15.64
CA LEU A 14 15.04 -6.98 14.55
C LEU A 14 16.39 -6.31 14.87
N LEU A 15 16.33 -5.22 15.64
CA LEU A 15 17.45 -4.50 16.19
C LEU A 15 17.55 -4.74 17.70
N SER A 16 18.50 -5.56 18.13
CA SER A 16 18.78 -5.71 19.57
C SER A 16 19.64 -4.56 20.08
N SER A 17 19.50 -4.22 21.36
CA SER A 17 20.37 -3.23 22.06
C SER A 17 21.87 -3.47 21.82
N VAL A 18 22.31 -4.74 21.85
CA VAL A 18 23.70 -5.12 21.54
C VAL A 18 24.12 -4.70 20.12
N LYS A 19 23.24 -4.91 19.12
CA LYS A 19 23.52 -4.49 17.74
C LYS A 19 23.50 -2.97 17.61
N LEU A 20 22.56 -2.29 18.27
CA LEU A 20 22.47 -0.83 18.28
C LEU A 20 23.76 -0.21 18.84
N GLN A 21 24.24 -0.68 19.99
CA GLN A 21 25.52 -0.25 20.56
C GLN A 21 26.71 -0.56 19.65
N GLY A 22 26.66 -1.69 18.93
CA GLY A 22 27.64 -2.01 17.89
C GLY A 22 27.62 -1.05 16.71
N LEU A 23 26.45 -0.51 16.33
CA LEU A 23 26.31 0.50 15.28
C LEU A 23 26.80 1.86 15.75
N VAL A 24 26.47 2.26 16.98
CA VAL A 24 26.93 3.52 17.58
C VAL A 24 28.47 3.59 17.56
N ARG A 25 29.13 2.49 17.96
CA ARG A 25 30.59 2.41 17.96
C ARG A 25 31.25 2.51 16.59
N GLN A 26 30.54 2.18 15.51
CA GLN A 26 31.03 2.36 14.14
C GLN A 26 31.00 3.84 13.73
N VAL A 27 30.10 4.63 14.30
CA VAL A 27 30.02 6.08 14.09
C VAL A 27 31.03 6.79 14.99
N ASP A 28 31.00 6.49 16.30
CA ASP A 28 31.95 6.99 17.28
C ASP A 28 32.20 5.93 18.37
N ALA A 29 33.44 5.41 18.41
CA ALA A 29 33.84 4.39 19.37
C ALA A 29 33.89 4.88 20.82
N ARG A 30 33.89 6.20 21.06
CA ARG A 30 33.96 6.81 22.41
C ARG A 30 32.59 7.10 22.99
N TYR A 31 31.55 7.07 22.18
CA TYR A 31 30.19 7.38 22.58
C TYR A 31 29.43 6.10 22.95
N SER A 32 28.58 6.19 23.98
CA SER A 32 27.64 5.14 24.37
C SER A 32 26.28 5.77 24.53
N VAL A 33 25.25 5.12 24.00
CA VAL A 33 23.86 5.55 24.20
C VAL A 33 23.38 5.06 25.57
N ASP A 34 22.54 5.84 26.23
CA ASP A 34 21.91 5.45 27.50
C ASP A 34 20.75 4.47 27.26
N PRO A 35 20.44 3.54 28.19
CA PRO A 35 19.44 2.51 27.99
C PRO A 35 18.05 3.03 27.58
N GLU A 36 17.59 4.14 28.18
CA GLU A 36 16.29 4.74 27.83
C GLU A 36 16.25 5.28 26.39
N VAL A 37 17.38 5.80 25.90
CA VAL A 37 17.52 6.27 24.52
C VAL A 37 17.66 5.09 23.56
N GLU A 38 18.30 4.00 23.99
CA GLU A 38 18.35 2.77 23.20
C GLU A 38 16.96 2.22 22.92
N ASP A 39 16.10 2.14 23.95
CA ASP A 39 14.73 1.66 23.81
C ASP A 39 13.93 2.52 22.83
N LEU A 40 14.07 3.84 22.91
CA LEU A 40 13.46 4.77 21.96
C LEU A 40 13.97 4.57 20.53
N LEU A 41 15.29 4.40 20.34
CA LEU A 41 15.87 4.18 19.01
C LEU A 41 15.44 2.84 18.41
N VAL A 42 15.29 1.81 19.24
CA VAL A 42 14.73 0.52 18.82
C VAL A 42 13.29 0.68 18.37
N GLU A 43 12.45 1.37 19.14
CA GLU A 43 11.06 1.64 18.76
C GLU A 43 10.96 2.40 17.43
N LEU A 44 11.76 3.47 17.27
CA LEU A 44 11.80 4.24 16.03
C LEU A 44 12.26 3.39 14.84
N SER A 45 13.18 2.44 15.06
CA SER A 45 13.64 1.52 14.01
C SER A 45 12.54 0.56 13.55
N GLU A 46 11.70 0.09 14.47
CA GLU A 46 10.56 -0.77 14.17
C GLU A 46 9.50 0.02 13.37
N GLN A 47 9.18 1.24 13.82
CA GLN A 47 8.26 2.13 13.11
C GLN A 47 8.77 2.48 11.70
N PHE A 48 10.08 2.66 11.53
CA PHE A 48 10.70 2.87 10.22
C PHE A 48 10.48 1.67 9.29
N ILE A 49 10.71 0.44 9.77
CA ILE A 49 10.51 -0.78 8.99
C ILE A 49 9.05 -0.91 8.59
N ASP A 50 8.11 -0.69 9.51
CA ASP A 50 6.68 -0.73 9.21
C ASP A 50 6.29 0.31 8.17
N SER A 51 6.77 1.56 8.30
CA SER A 51 6.51 2.61 7.32
C SER A 51 6.99 2.22 5.92
N VAL A 52 8.25 1.78 5.82
CA VAL A 52 8.88 1.41 4.55
C VAL A 52 8.20 0.21 3.93
N THR A 53 7.97 -0.85 4.70
CA THR A 53 7.38 -2.09 4.18
C THR A 53 5.92 -1.91 3.80
N ASN A 54 5.13 -1.15 4.55
CA ASN A 54 3.73 -0.88 4.22
C ASN A 54 3.60 -0.08 2.92
N PHE A 55 4.37 1.01 2.77
CA PHE A 55 4.35 1.81 1.55
C PHE A 55 4.81 0.97 0.35
N SER A 56 5.89 0.21 0.52
CA SER A 56 6.45 -0.58 -0.58
C SER A 56 5.54 -1.73 -1.00
N CYS A 57 4.87 -2.39 -0.04
CA CYS A 57 3.85 -3.40 -0.34
C CYS A 57 2.62 -2.78 -1.02
N ALA A 58 2.21 -1.57 -0.65
CA ALA A 58 1.13 -0.85 -1.32
C ALA A 58 1.52 -0.52 -2.78
N LEU A 59 2.76 -0.10 -3.00
CA LEU A 59 3.27 0.17 -4.35
C LEU A 59 3.32 -1.11 -5.20
N ALA A 60 3.80 -2.23 -4.64
CA ALA A 60 3.87 -3.50 -5.34
C ALA A 60 2.47 -3.99 -5.78
N LYS A 61 1.46 -3.80 -4.91
CA LYS A 61 0.05 -4.10 -5.23
C LYS A 61 -0.50 -3.20 -6.33
N SER A 62 -0.20 -1.89 -6.28
CA SER A 62 -0.67 -0.91 -7.26
C SER A 62 -0.13 -1.16 -8.67
N ARG A 63 1.10 -1.67 -8.81
CA ARG A 63 1.73 -1.88 -10.12
C ARG A 63 1.21 -3.11 -10.88
N GLN A 64 0.63 -4.08 -10.19
CA GLN A 64 0.07 -5.29 -10.82
C GLN A 64 -1.31 -5.63 -10.25
N PRO A 65 -2.34 -4.80 -10.53
CA PRO A 65 -3.67 -4.95 -9.93
C PRO A 65 -4.35 -6.28 -10.29
N ASN A 66 -3.98 -6.88 -11.43
CA ASN A 66 -4.52 -8.15 -11.91
C ASN A 66 -3.75 -9.38 -11.43
N GLN A 67 -2.67 -9.19 -10.64
CA GLN A 67 -1.88 -10.30 -10.12
C GLN A 67 -2.36 -10.68 -8.73
N ALA A 68 -2.78 -11.95 -8.55
CA ALA A 68 -3.26 -12.46 -7.27
C ALA A 68 -2.19 -12.49 -6.16
N ASN A 69 -0.90 -12.38 -6.52
CA ASN A 69 0.22 -12.35 -5.60
C ASN A 69 1.31 -11.38 -6.10
N PRO A 70 1.12 -10.07 -5.89
CA PRO A 70 2.08 -9.05 -6.32
C PRO A 70 3.42 -9.24 -5.60
N THR A 71 4.49 -9.29 -6.39
CA THR A 71 5.85 -9.48 -5.86
C THR A 71 6.46 -8.14 -5.49
N LEU A 72 6.89 -7.99 -4.24
CA LEU A 72 7.65 -6.83 -3.78
C LEU A 72 9.01 -6.79 -4.47
N THR A 73 9.31 -5.67 -5.12
CA THR A 73 10.58 -5.44 -5.81
C THR A 73 11.44 -4.43 -5.06
N ILE A 74 12.74 -4.41 -5.36
CA ILE A 74 13.68 -3.43 -4.79
C ILE A 74 13.26 -2.00 -5.12
N GLN A 75 12.65 -1.78 -6.29
CA GLN A 75 12.19 -0.46 -6.70
C GLN A 75 11.08 0.08 -5.78
N ASP A 76 10.23 -0.79 -5.21
CA ASP A 76 9.20 -0.36 -4.26
C ASP A 76 9.81 0.27 -3.01
N LEU A 77 10.82 -0.40 -2.46
CA LEU A 77 11.56 0.04 -1.28
C LEU A 77 12.35 1.32 -1.57
N ASN A 78 13.09 1.31 -2.67
CA ASN A 78 13.98 2.42 -3.02
C ASN A 78 13.21 3.73 -3.21
N LEU A 79 11.99 3.68 -3.77
CA LEU A 79 11.16 4.88 -3.94
C LEU A 79 10.83 5.53 -2.59
N HIS A 80 10.39 4.76 -1.59
CA HIS A 80 10.06 5.31 -0.27
C HIS A 80 11.29 5.82 0.47
N LEU A 81 12.40 5.08 0.38
CA LEU A 81 13.67 5.48 1.00
C LEU A 81 14.16 6.82 0.45
N GLN A 82 14.14 7.01 -0.86
CA GLN A 82 14.63 8.24 -1.48
C GLN A 82 13.66 9.42 -1.29
N ARG A 83 12.35 9.21 -1.49
CA ARG A 83 11.38 10.32 -1.50
C ARG A 83 10.95 10.77 -0.11
N THR A 84 10.82 9.83 0.82
CA THR A 84 10.31 10.11 2.17
C THR A 84 11.46 10.31 3.16
N TRP A 85 12.49 9.45 3.08
CA TRP A 85 13.58 9.44 4.05
C TRP A 85 14.86 10.11 3.55
N ASN A 86 14.93 10.48 2.26
CA ASN A 86 16.13 11.00 1.61
C ASN A 86 17.36 10.06 1.76
N ILE A 87 17.11 8.75 1.90
CA ILE A 87 18.14 7.72 2.01
C ILE A 87 18.41 7.17 0.61
N HIS A 88 19.68 7.23 0.21
CA HIS A 88 20.17 6.70 -1.06
C HIS A 88 21.04 5.48 -0.78
N VAL A 89 20.70 4.35 -1.39
CA VAL A 89 21.45 3.09 -1.24
C VAL A 89 22.29 2.86 -2.50
N PRO A 90 23.62 3.07 -2.45
CA PRO A 90 24.48 2.89 -3.60
C PRO A 90 24.39 1.47 -4.17
N GLY A 91 24.44 1.34 -5.50
CA GLY A 91 24.35 0.05 -6.19
C GLY A 91 22.92 -0.50 -6.35
N PHE A 92 21.91 0.18 -5.82
CA PHE A 92 20.48 -0.13 -6.03
C PHE A 92 19.72 1.02 -6.72
N GLU A 93 20.46 2.03 -7.18
CA GLU A 93 19.99 3.09 -8.06
C GLU A 93 19.79 2.47 -9.46
N HIS A 94 18.53 2.27 -9.88
CA HIS A 94 18.23 1.75 -11.20
C HIS A 94 17.92 2.91 -12.16
N ASP A 95 18.41 2.82 -13.40
CA ASP A 95 18.01 3.69 -14.51
C ASP A 95 16.49 3.69 -14.63
N SER A 96 15.91 4.88 -14.50
CA SER A 96 14.48 5.11 -14.44
C SER A 96 13.85 4.91 -15.82
N SER A 97 13.55 3.66 -16.19
CA SER A 97 12.44 3.42 -17.10
C SER A 97 11.15 3.66 -16.31
N ASN A 98 10.67 4.90 -16.34
CA ASN A 98 9.33 5.37 -15.93
C ASN A 98 8.64 4.48 -14.88
N VAL A 99 8.96 4.68 -13.61
CA VAL A 99 8.01 4.27 -12.57
C VAL A 99 6.90 5.31 -12.65
N ASP A 100 5.84 4.99 -13.39
CA ASP A 100 4.67 5.82 -13.61
C ASP A 100 4.05 6.19 -12.25
N LEU A 101 4.53 7.29 -11.68
CA LEU A 101 4.02 7.93 -10.47
C LEU A 101 2.53 8.27 -10.62
N GLU A 102 2.08 8.36 -11.88
CA GLU A 102 0.70 8.55 -12.31
C GLU A 102 -0.19 7.32 -12.03
N ALA A 103 0.34 6.10 -11.90
CA ALA A 103 -0.47 4.94 -11.51
C ALA A 103 -0.80 4.91 -10.00
N VAL A 104 0.01 5.57 -9.17
CA VAL A 104 -0.02 5.41 -7.70
C VAL A 104 -1.02 6.36 -7.05
N LEU A 105 -1.21 7.57 -7.58
CA LEU A 105 -2.19 8.53 -7.07
C LEU A 105 -3.63 8.23 -7.52
N TYR A 106 -3.80 7.34 -8.49
CA TYR A 106 -5.10 7.09 -9.10
C TYR A 106 -5.85 5.91 -8.47
N ASP A 107 -5.22 4.98 -7.73
CA ASP A 107 -5.92 3.74 -7.32
C ASP A 107 -7.11 3.96 -6.35
N GLU A 108 -6.97 4.82 -5.33
CA GLU A 108 -8.08 5.06 -4.39
C GLU A 108 -9.16 5.98 -4.96
N GLN A 109 -8.75 7.02 -5.71
CA GLN A 109 -9.72 7.87 -6.42
C GLN A 109 -10.45 7.11 -7.52
N GLU A 110 -9.76 6.26 -8.29
CA GLU A 110 -10.36 5.47 -9.37
C GLU A 110 -11.33 4.42 -8.79
N LYS A 111 -11.01 3.79 -7.66
CA LYS A 111 -11.96 2.93 -6.93
C LYS A 111 -13.22 3.68 -6.51
N LEU A 112 -13.08 4.91 -6.03
CA LEU A 112 -14.23 5.76 -5.68
C LEU A 112 -15.02 6.17 -6.93
N ARG A 113 -14.35 6.49 -8.05
CA ARG A 113 -14.99 6.83 -9.33
C ARG A 113 -15.77 5.66 -9.92
N VAL A 114 -15.15 4.49 -10.03
CA VAL A 114 -15.79 3.26 -10.53
C VAL A 114 -16.96 2.85 -9.63
N LYS A 115 -16.84 3.02 -8.30
CA LYS A 115 -17.94 2.77 -7.38
C LYS A 115 -19.11 3.71 -7.61
N ALA A 116 -18.84 5.00 -7.81
CA ALA A 116 -19.87 6.01 -8.09
C ALA A 116 -20.55 5.77 -9.45
N GLU A 117 -19.81 5.40 -10.49
CA GLU A 117 -20.37 5.07 -11.81
C GLU A 117 -21.33 3.89 -11.73
N LYS A 118 -20.92 2.81 -11.06
CA LYS A 118 -21.78 1.63 -10.87
C LYS A 118 -23.06 1.96 -10.10
N GLU A 119 -22.97 2.86 -9.11
CA GLU A 119 -24.14 3.30 -8.34
C GLU A 119 -25.11 4.13 -9.20
N ILE A 120 -24.59 4.98 -10.10
CA ILE A 120 -25.40 5.72 -11.07
C ILE A 120 -26.10 4.78 -12.05
N GLU A 121 -25.37 3.79 -12.59
CA GLU A 121 -25.94 2.80 -13.51
C GLU A 121 -27.07 2.01 -12.86
N ASP A 122 -26.90 1.55 -11.63
CA ASP A 122 -27.94 0.83 -10.88
C ASP A 122 -29.20 1.69 -10.66
N LEU A 123 -29.04 2.99 -10.41
CA LEU A 123 -30.15 3.92 -10.28
C LEU A 123 -30.89 4.11 -11.62
N VAL A 124 -30.15 4.27 -12.73
CA VAL A 124 -30.73 4.39 -14.07
C VAL A 124 -31.49 3.11 -14.45
N GLN A 125 -30.92 1.95 -14.14
CA GLN A 125 -31.55 0.64 -14.39
C GLN A 125 -32.86 0.51 -13.59
N LYS A 126 -32.85 0.91 -12.32
CA LYS A 126 -34.04 0.87 -11.44
C LYS A 126 -35.15 1.79 -11.94
N ASP A 127 -34.81 3.01 -12.36
CA ASP A 127 -35.81 3.96 -12.88
C ASP A 127 -36.43 3.47 -14.20
N MET A 128 -35.60 2.93 -15.11
CA MET A 128 -36.07 2.33 -16.35
C MET A 128 -37.05 1.17 -16.08
N GLN A 129 -36.71 0.28 -15.14
CA GLN A 129 -37.57 -0.84 -14.75
C GLN A 129 -38.86 -0.39 -14.04
N ALA A 130 -38.81 0.68 -13.24
CA ALA A 130 -39.99 1.24 -12.60
C ALA A 130 -40.98 1.76 -13.64
N ARG A 131 -40.50 2.53 -14.61
CA ARG A 131 -41.31 3.05 -15.73
C ARG A 131 -41.92 1.94 -16.58
N GLU A 132 -41.15 0.89 -16.89
CA GLU A 132 -41.67 -0.28 -17.60
C GLU A 132 -42.80 -0.98 -16.81
N LYS A 133 -42.63 -1.17 -15.50
CA LYS A 133 -43.64 -1.81 -14.65
C LYS A 133 -44.93 -1.00 -14.60
N ASP A 134 -44.82 0.33 -14.51
CA ASP A 134 -45.98 1.21 -14.49
C ASP A 134 -46.70 1.25 -15.84
N LEU A 135 -45.96 1.24 -16.95
CA LEU A 135 -46.53 1.13 -18.30
C LEU A 135 -47.28 -0.20 -18.48
N ARG A 136 -46.70 -1.31 -18.00
CA ARG A 136 -47.34 -2.63 -18.03
C ARG A 136 -48.59 -2.69 -17.15
N LYS A 137 -48.60 -2.01 -15.99
CA LYS A 137 -49.82 -1.90 -15.14
C LYS A 137 -50.91 -1.09 -15.84
N MET A 138 -50.56 0.04 -16.47
CA MET A 138 -51.51 0.89 -17.19
C MET A 138 -52.15 0.14 -18.37
N GLN A 139 -51.36 -0.63 -19.12
CA GLN A 139 -51.88 -1.48 -20.20
C GLN A 139 -52.85 -2.55 -19.69
N ARG A 140 -52.54 -3.21 -18.54
CA ARG A 140 -53.44 -4.22 -17.95
C ARG A 140 -54.75 -3.64 -17.43
N ASN A 141 -54.76 -2.43 -16.90
CA ASN A 141 -55.99 -1.79 -16.42
C ASN A 141 -56.89 -1.41 -17.60
N ARG A 142 -56.31 -0.99 -18.72
CA ARG A 142 -57.04 -0.62 -19.94
C ARG A 142 -57.72 -1.80 -20.67
N SER A 143 -57.27 -3.04 -20.45
CA SER A 143 -57.91 -4.25 -20.98
C SER A 143 -59.01 -4.81 -20.08
N LYS A 144 -59.27 -4.16 -18.93
CA LYS A 144 -60.31 -4.57 -17.96
C LYS A 144 -61.52 -3.63 -17.92
N GLU A 145 -61.47 -2.50 -18.62
CA GLU A 145 -62.62 -1.64 -18.96
C GLU A 145 -63.20 -2.03 -20.31
#